data_AF-A0A8K0NTS2-F1
#
_entry.id   AF-A0A8K0NTS2-F1
#
_cell.length_a   1.000
_cell.length_b   1.000
_cell.length_c   1.000
_cell.angle_alpha   90.00
_cell.angle_beta   90.00
_cell.angle_gamma   90.00
#
_symmetry.space_group_name_H-M   'P 1'
#
loop_
_entity.id
_entity.type
_entity.pdbx_description
1 polymer ?
#
loop_
_entity_poly.entity_id
_entity_poly.type
_entity_poly.pdbx_seq_one_letter_code
_entity_poly.pdbx_strand_id
1 'polypeptide(L)'
;MLAVYAWPPTSNERRLPPAERPRYPHPFLWPPLIIGVLASITMQALRDPVLEAISMLPEQLGRMFSRSGFTASRSKSTIRLLLLAALGIFLHTAMQELLRVIALYLCEPHSSTMVTTTRLFQQSYYLGIGWGAAEAFWGITRGWFSGVRLWSDLLDKVSVEPVADPERNMSTSTAQDYATATSQQMESEVVVADDQSSVSSLEDEEDNLLAKIEALQRLRGRKDLEDALGKPFPNIAVAVHILWRLDTILLNLGFTLIVSAFYYNTEPIYHRLSARSSLPSGKYGLTPLDELKPHRLFPLVVAGVALAHFVISWVWAVGVRRVGLSAVTWGSLVVSLAAFFAGLGSWGGLV
;
A
#
# COMPACT_ATOMS: atom_id res chain seq x y z
N MET A 1 -5.38 17.11 8.04
CA MET A 1 -5.89 18.50 8.28
C MET A 1 -5.45 19.03 9.65
N LEU A 2 -5.76 18.34 10.76
CA LEU A 2 -5.38 18.78 12.11
C LEU A 2 -3.89 19.12 12.29
N ALA A 3 -2.97 18.32 11.73
CA ALA A 3 -1.53 18.59 11.85
C ALA A 3 -1.08 19.90 11.18
N VAL A 4 -1.71 20.29 10.07
CA VAL A 4 -1.42 21.56 9.38
C VAL A 4 -2.08 22.73 10.11
N TYR A 5 -3.27 22.53 10.68
CA TYR A 5 -3.96 23.54 11.50
C TYR A 5 -3.23 23.84 12.81
N ALA A 6 -2.61 22.83 13.41
CA ALA A 6 -1.92 22.94 14.69
C ALA A 6 -0.46 23.40 14.56
N TRP A 7 0.07 23.59 13.33
CA TRP A 7 1.47 23.97 13.14
C TRP A 7 1.67 25.48 13.35
N PRO A 8 2.27 25.91 14.48
CA PRO A 8 2.37 27.33 14.78
C PRO A 8 3.41 28.01 13.86
N PRO A 9 3.22 29.30 13.53
CA PRO A 9 4.24 30.05 12.80
C PRO A 9 5.51 30.15 13.65
N THR A 10 6.64 29.92 13.00
CA THR A 10 7.95 30.09 13.64
C THR A 10 8.16 31.54 14.08
N SER A 11 9.08 31.76 15.03
CA SER A 11 9.46 33.10 15.47
C SER A 11 9.97 33.98 14.31
N ASN A 12 10.59 33.37 13.31
CA ASN A 12 11.08 34.03 12.10
C ASN A 12 9.92 34.42 11.16
N GLU A 13 8.98 33.51 10.92
CA GLU A 13 7.80 33.79 10.10
C GLU A 13 6.92 34.90 10.70
N ARG A 14 6.84 34.98 12.04
CA ARG A 14 6.14 36.07 12.73
C ARG A 14 6.78 37.43 12.51
N ARG A 15 8.08 37.47 12.19
CA ARG A 15 8.83 38.71 11.92
C ARG A 15 8.74 39.17 10.46
N LEU A 16 8.19 38.35 9.57
CA LEU A 16 8.02 38.72 8.16
C LEU A 16 7.09 39.94 8.00
N PRO A 17 7.23 40.71 6.91
CA PRO A 17 6.26 41.75 6.54
C PRO A 17 4.84 41.16 6.44
N PRO A 18 3.77 41.91 6.77
CA PRO A 18 2.39 41.40 6.73
C PRO A 18 1.98 40.80 5.37
N ALA A 19 2.57 41.29 4.26
CA ALA A 19 2.33 40.77 2.91
C ALA A 19 2.94 39.37 2.67
N GLU A 20 4.00 39.01 3.42
CA GLU A 20 4.75 37.76 3.26
C GLU A 20 4.47 36.76 4.39
N ARG A 21 3.74 37.18 5.44
CA ARG A 21 3.35 36.27 6.53
C ARG A 21 2.42 35.17 6.00
N PRO A 22 2.66 33.90 6.37
CA PRO A 22 1.72 32.84 6.10
C PRO A 22 0.34 33.20 6.67
N ARG A 23 -0.71 33.14 5.84
CA ARG A 23 -2.08 33.31 6.31
C ARG A 23 -2.50 32.05 7.07
N TYR A 24 -3.11 32.26 8.23
CA TYR A 24 -3.72 31.22 9.06
C TYR A 24 -5.24 31.36 9.01
N PRO A 25 -6.01 30.26 8.86
CA PRO A 25 -5.54 28.89 8.64
C PRO A 25 -4.84 28.74 7.28
N HIS A 26 -3.90 27.80 7.19
CA HIS A 26 -3.16 27.58 5.96
C HIS A 26 -4.09 27.11 4.83
N PRO A 27 -3.92 27.63 3.61
CA PRO A 27 -4.76 27.24 2.49
C PRO A 27 -4.50 25.78 2.12
N PHE A 28 -5.53 25.11 1.64
CA PHE A 28 -5.40 23.76 1.13
C PHE A 28 -4.59 23.78 -0.18
N LEU A 29 -3.51 23.00 -0.23
CA LEU A 29 -2.65 22.91 -1.41
C LEU A 29 -3.11 21.75 -2.30
N TRP A 30 -4.01 22.05 -3.24
CA TRP A 30 -4.46 21.08 -4.25
C TRP A 30 -3.34 20.52 -5.13
N PRO A 31 -2.34 21.30 -5.60
CA PRO A 31 -1.38 20.78 -6.57
C PRO A 31 -0.52 19.62 -6.03
N PRO A 32 0.14 19.71 -4.86
CA PRO A 32 0.92 18.60 -4.31
C PRO A 32 0.06 17.36 -4.02
N LEU A 33 -1.19 17.56 -3.57
CA LEU A 33 -2.13 16.47 -3.36
C LEU A 33 -2.41 15.72 -4.67
N ILE A 34 -2.75 16.44 -5.73
CA ILE A 34 -3.05 15.86 -7.05
C ILE A 34 -1.81 15.15 -7.60
N ILE A 35 -0.62 15.75 -7.48
CA ILE A 35 0.64 15.11 -7.89
C ILE A 35 0.83 13.78 -7.14
N GLY A 36 0.57 13.75 -5.83
CA GLY A 36 0.65 12.53 -5.03
C GLY A 36 -0.34 11.45 -5.46
N VAL A 37 -1.58 11.84 -5.75
CA VAL A 37 -2.63 10.94 -6.27
C VAL A 37 -2.22 10.37 -7.63
N LEU A 38 -1.80 11.23 -8.56
CA LEU A 38 -1.37 10.82 -9.90
C LEU A 38 -0.17 9.88 -9.84
N ALA A 39 0.83 10.20 -9.02
CA ALA A 39 1.99 9.34 -8.85
C ALA A 39 1.60 7.97 -8.27
N SER A 40 0.67 7.92 -7.30
CA SER A 40 0.12 6.64 -6.82
C SER A 40 -0.62 5.87 -7.92
N ILE A 41 -1.38 6.54 -8.79
CA ILE A 41 -2.08 5.87 -9.91
C ILE A 41 -1.06 5.32 -10.92
N THR A 42 -0.04 6.10 -11.27
CA THR A 42 1.05 5.67 -12.15
C THR A 42 1.77 4.45 -11.57
N MET A 43 2.05 4.46 -10.26
CA MET A 43 2.64 3.32 -9.56
C MET A 43 1.79 2.05 -9.68
N GLN A 44 0.47 2.16 -9.54
CA GLN A 44 -0.44 1.02 -9.68
C GLN A 44 -0.54 0.54 -11.13
N ALA A 45 -0.54 1.45 -12.11
CA ALA A 45 -0.54 1.10 -13.53
C ALA A 45 0.75 0.36 -13.95
N LEU A 46 1.89 0.71 -13.34
CA LEU A 46 3.17 0.05 -13.59
C LEU A 46 3.34 -1.27 -12.83
N ARG A 47 2.55 -1.52 -11.79
CA ARG A 47 2.69 -2.71 -10.95
C ARG A 47 2.48 -4.01 -11.73
N ASP A 48 1.37 -4.11 -12.42
CA ASP A 48 0.96 -5.32 -13.15
C ASP A 48 1.98 -5.69 -14.27
N PRO A 49 2.44 -4.76 -15.15
CA PRO A 49 3.45 -5.10 -16.16
C PRO A 49 4.82 -5.43 -15.56
N VAL A 50 5.19 -4.85 -14.40
CA VAL A 50 6.44 -5.23 -13.71
C VAL A 50 6.34 -6.65 -13.18
N LEU A 51 5.21 -7.04 -12.60
CA LEU A 51 5.01 -8.41 -12.12
C LEU A 51 5.01 -9.42 -13.28
N GLU A 52 4.44 -9.07 -14.42
CA GLU A 52 4.49 -9.88 -15.64
C GLU A 52 5.91 -9.99 -16.20
N ALA A 53 6.67 -8.90 -16.25
CA ALA A 53 8.07 -8.94 -16.66
C ALA A 53 8.92 -9.84 -15.74
N ILE A 54 8.63 -9.84 -14.44
CA ILE A 54 9.31 -10.69 -13.46
C ILE A 54 8.89 -12.15 -13.61
N SER A 55 7.64 -12.45 -13.94
CA SER A 55 7.17 -13.83 -14.12
C SER A 55 7.74 -14.49 -15.38
N MET A 56 8.18 -13.71 -16.38
CA MET A 56 8.92 -14.19 -17.55
C MET A 56 10.39 -14.52 -17.25
N LEU A 57 10.98 -13.92 -16.21
CA LEU A 57 12.39 -14.08 -15.85
C LEU A 57 12.79 -15.54 -15.48
N PRO A 58 12.01 -16.31 -14.69
CA PRO A 58 12.29 -17.71 -14.37
C PRO A 58 12.40 -18.62 -15.58
N GLU A 59 11.64 -18.38 -16.66
CA GLU A 59 11.75 -19.19 -17.87
C GLU A 59 13.07 -18.95 -18.59
N GLN A 60 13.51 -17.69 -18.65
CA GLN A 60 14.79 -17.32 -19.24
C GLN A 60 15.97 -17.81 -18.39
N LEU A 61 15.91 -17.61 -17.07
CA LEU A 61 16.91 -18.15 -16.14
C LEU A 61 16.90 -19.68 -16.16
N GLY A 62 15.73 -20.31 -16.23
CA GLY A 62 15.57 -21.75 -16.31
C GLY A 62 16.27 -22.32 -17.53
N ARG A 63 16.14 -21.67 -18.70
CA ARG A 63 16.88 -22.04 -19.92
C ARG A 63 18.40 -21.87 -19.76
N MET A 64 18.86 -20.82 -19.08
CA MET A 64 20.30 -20.62 -18.82
C MET A 64 20.87 -21.66 -17.84
N PHE A 65 20.17 -21.96 -16.74
CA PHE A 65 20.63 -22.89 -15.71
C PHE A 65 20.38 -24.36 -16.04
N SER A 66 19.44 -24.69 -16.92
CA SER A 66 19.26 -26.07 -17.40
C SER A 66 20.49 -26.56 -18.17
N ARG A 67 21.28 -25.63 -18.73
CA ARG A 67 22.54 -25.94 -19.42
C ARG A 67 23.69 -26.31 -18.47
N SER A 68 23.57 -26.07 -17.16
CA SER A 68 24.64 -26.34 -16.19
C SER A 68 24.56 -27.70 -15.47
N GLY A 69 23.69 -28.61 -15.91
CA GLY A 69 23.70 -30.02 -15.47
C GLY A 69 23.41 -30.25 -13.98
N PHE A 70 22.86 -29.27 -13.28
CA PHE A 70 22.70 -29.33 -11.83
C PHE A 70 21.36 -29.98 -11.45
N THR A 71 21.44 -31.21 -10.95
CA THR A 71 20.29 -32.08 -10.64
C THR A 71 19.34 -31.50 -9.57
N ALA A 72 18.04 -31.73 -9.81
CA ALA A 72 16.91 -31.14 -9.09
C ALA A 72 16.72 -31.72 -7.68
N SER A 73 16.90 -30.89 -6.66
CA SER A 73 16.50 -31.18 -5.27
C SER A 73 15.29 -30.31 -4.91
N ARG A 74 14.28 -30.91 -4.27
CA ARG A 74 13.00 -30.29 -3.87
C ARG A 74 13.16 -29.04 -2.99
N SER A 75 14.28 -28.89 -2.30
CA SER A 75 14.63 -27.69 -1.52
C SER A 75 15.03 -26.50 -2.41
N LYS A 76 15.52 -26.75 -3.63
CA LYS A 76 15.97 -25.68 -4.55
C LYS A 76 14.79 -24.91 -5.16
N SER A 77 13.60 -25.52 -5.28
CA SER A 77 12.42 -24.83 -5.84
C SER A 77 11.84 -23.80 -4.88
N THR A 78 11.79 -24.09 -3.58
CA THR A 78 11.26 -23.16 -2.57
C THR A 78 12.15 -21.92 -2.42
N ILE A 79 13.48 -22.11 -2.39
CA ILE A 79 14.43 -20.99 -2.33
C ILE A 79 14.31 -20.11 -3.57
N ARG A 80 14.17 -20.69 -4.77
CA ARG A 80 13.96 -19.94 -6.02
C ARG A 80 12.69 -19.09 -5.96
N LEU A 81 11.57 -19.65 -5.49
CA LEU A 81 10.31 -18.93 -5.36
C LEU A 81 10.41 -17.76 -4.35
N LEU A 82 11.09 -17.97 -3.21
CA LEU A 82 11.32 -16.90 -2.24
C LEU A 82 12.20 -15.78 -2.81
N LEU A 83 13.27 -16.11 -3.53
CA LEU A 83 14.13 -15.11 -4.17
C LEU A 83 13.40 -14.31 -5.24
N LEU A 84 12.55 -14.95 -6.04
CA LEU A 84 11.72 -14.27 -7.05
C LEU A 84 10.69 -13.34 -6.39
N ALA A 85 10.04 -13.80 -5.31
CA ALA A 85 9.15 -12.94 -4.52
C ALA A 85 9.90 -11.73 -3.92
N ALA A 86 11.11 -11.95 -3.40
CA ALA A 86 11.93 -10.89 -2.82
C ALA A 86 12.32 -9.87 -3.90
N LEU A 87 12.73 -10.35 -5.08
CA LEU A 87 13.06 -9.50 -6.21
C LEU A 87 11.85 -8.66 -6.67
N GLY A 88 10.66 -9.26 -6.72
CA GLY A 88 9.42 -8.55 -7.01
C GLY A 88 9.09 -7.45 -6.02
N ILE A 89 9.21 -7.74 -4.72
CA ILE A 89 8.98 -6.74 -3.67
C ILE A 89 10.04 -5.63 -3.74
N PHE A 90 11.31 -5.98 -3.99
CA PHE A 90 12.39 -5.01 -4.15
C PHE A 90 12.18 -4.08 -5.34
N LEU A 91 11.87 -4.62 -6.53
CA LEU A 91 11.60 -3.82 -7.73
C LEU A 91 10.40 -2.89 -7.54
N HIS A 92 9.33 -3.42 -6.94
CA HIS A 92 8.15 -2.63 -6.62
C HIS A 92 8.48 -1.47 -5.67
N THR A 93 9.14 -1.75 -4.55
CA THR A 93 9.52 -0.71 -3.57
C THR A 93 10.51 0.30 -4.15
N ALA A 94 11.50 -0.15 -4.92
CA ALA A 94 12.45 0.75 -5.60
C ALA A 94 11.76 1.70 -6.59
N MET A 95 10.79 1.19 -7.36
CA MET A 95 9.98 2.01 -8.28
C MET A 95 9.13 3.04 -7.51
N GLN A 96 8.55 2.64 -6.38
CA GLN A 96 7.77 3.54 -5.52
C GLN A 96 8.62 4.68 -4.96
N GLU A 97 9.84 4.39 -4.48
CA GLU A 97 10.75 5.42 -3.98
C GLU A 97 11.28 6.34 -5.09
N LEU A 98 11.59 5.79 -6.26
CA LEU A 98 12.00 6.58 -7.42
C LEU A 98 10.91 7.58 -7.82
N LEU A 99 9.68 7.09 -7.93
CA LEU A 99 8.54 7.92 -8.31
C LEU A 99 8.21 8.96 -7.23
N ARG A 100 8.47 8.66 -5.95
CA ARG A 100 8.37 9.63 -4.86
C ARG A 100 9.38 10.77 -5.01
N VAL A 101 10.63 10.47 -5.37
CA VAL A 101 11.65 11.50 -5.66
C VAL A 101 11.26 12.35 -6.87
N ILE A 102 10.74 11.72 -7.93
CA ILE A 102 10.22 12.43 -9.11
C ILE A 102 9.05 13.34 -8.71
N ALA A 103 8.12 12.87 -7.87
CA ALA A 103 6.98 13.65 -7.42
C ALA A 103 7.40 14.85 -6.56
N LEU A 104 8.47 14.71 -5.75
CA LEU A 104 9.05 15.83 -5.01
C LEU A 104 9.64 16.88 -5.95
N TYR A 105 10.39 16.45 -6.97
CA TYR A 105 10.92 17.34 -8.00
C TYR A 105 9.80 18.11 -8.72
N LEU A 106 8.70 17.43 -9.06
CA LEU A 106 7.54 18.07 -9.69
C LEU A 106 6.78 19.05 -8.78
N CYS A 107 6.91 18.90 -7.46
CA CYS A 107 6.28 19.80 -6.48
C CYS A 107 7.10 21.08 -6.23
N GLU A 108 8.29 21.21 -6.82
CA GLU A 108 9.10 22.40 -6.66
C GLU A 108 8.34 23.65 -7.13
N PRO A 109 8.25 24.70 -6.30
CA PRO A 109 7.50 25.90 -6.63
C PRO A 109 8.21 26.70 -7.74
N HIS A 110 7.79 26.47 -8.99
CA HIS A 110 8.39 27.07 -10.20
C HIS A 110 8.31 28.62 -10.27
N SER A 111 7.52 29.28 -9.43
CA SER A 111 7.17 30.70 -9.59
C SER A 111 7.52 31.61 -8.40
N SER A 112 8.06 31.07 -7.30
CA SER A 112 8.32 31.87 -6.09
C SER A 112 9.82 32.06 -5.85
N THR A 113 10.30 33.31 -5.91
CA THR A 113 11.69 33.68 -5.62
C THR A 113 12.13 33.32 -4.19
N MET A 114 11.16 33.27 -3.26
CA MET A 114 11.38 32.93 -1.84
C MET A 114 10.33 31.95 -1.37
N VAL A 115 10.74 30.94 -0.59
CA VAL A 115 9.84 29.93 -0.02
C VAL A 115 10.10 29.79 1.48
N THR A 116 9.03 29.64 2.27
CA THR A 116 9.12 29.37 3.70
C THR A 116 9.17 27.86 3.97
N THR A 117 9.88 27.45 5.02
CA THR A 117 9.97 26.05 5.45
C THR A 117 8.59 25.45 5.72
N THR A 118 7.67 26.21 6.31
CA THR A 118 6.29 25.77 6.56
C THR A 118 5.54 25.43 5.26
N ARG A 119 5.78 26.18 4.18
CA ARG A 119 5.16 25.89 2.88
C ARG A 119 5.71 24.61 2.27
N LEU A 120 7.02 24.36 2.36
CA LEU A 120 7.67 23.13 1.90
C LEU A 120 7.18 21.91 2.69
N PHE A 121 7.02 22.05 4.01
CA PHE A 121 6.41 21.03 4.86
C PHE A 121 5.00 20.69 4.40
N GLN A 122 4.16 21.72 4.17
CA GLN A 122 2.78 21.52 3.71
C GLN A 122 2.72 20.82 2.36
N GLN A 123 3.55 21.23 1.40
CA GLN A 123 3.62 20.58 0.10
C GLN A 123 3.95 19.09 0.26
N SER A 124 4.94 18.77 1.08
CA SER A 124 5.37 17.39 1.35
C SER A 124 4.30 16.58 2.09
N TYR A 125 3.60 17.21 3.04
CA TYR A 125 2.51 16.60 3.80
C TYR A 125 1.31 16.28 2.91
N TYR A 126 0.86 17.23 2.08
CA TYR A 126 -0.24 17.00 1.14
C TYR A 126 0.15 16.01 0.04
N LEU A 127 1.40 16.03 -0.44
CA LEU A 127 1.92 15.02 -1.36
C LEU A 127 1.83 13.62 -0.76
N GLY A 128 2.34 13.43 0.45
CA GLY A 128 2.32 12.14 1.15
C GLY A 128 0.90 11.65 1.45
N ILE A 129 -0.01 12.53 1.86
CA ILE A 129 -1.43 12.19 2.06
C ILE A 129 -2.10 11.82 0.74
N GLY A 130 -1.90 12.60 -0.32
CA GLY A 130 -2.50 12.31 -1.63
C GLY A 130 -2.08 10.94 -2.14
N TRP A 131 -0.79 10.62 -1.99
CA TRP A 131 -0.25 9.30 -2.32
C TRP A 131 -0.88 8.19 -1.48
N GLY A 132 -0.77 8.29 -0.15
CA GLY A 132 -1.26 7.26 0.77
C GLY A 132 -2.77 7.04 0.64
N ALA A 133 -3.56 8.10 0.45
CA ALA A 133 -5.00 8.03 0.30
C ALA A 133 -5.41 7.34 -1.00
N ALA A 134 -4.75 7.66 -2.12
CA ALA A 134 -5.00 6.99 -3.40
C ALA A 134 -4.67 5.49 -3.33
N GLU A 135 -3.55 5.15 -2.70
CA GLU A 135 -3.15 3.75 -2.49
C GLU A 135 -4.12 2.99 -1.58
N ALA A 136 -4.54 3.62 -0.47
CA ALA A 136 -5.53 3.05 0.42
C ALA A 136 -6.88 2.87 -0.28
N PHE A 137 -7.34 3.87 -1.03
CA PHE A 137 -8.57 3.79 -1.80
C PHE A 137 -8.52 2.64 -2.81
N TRP A 138 -7.44 2.54 -3.59
CA TRP A 138 -7.24 1.43 -4.53
C TRP A 138 -7.23 0.06 -3.85
N GLY A 139 -6.58 -0.03 -2.69
CA GLY A 139 -6.57 -1.24 -1.91
C GLY A 139 -7.95 -1.61 -1.34
N ILE A 140 -8.76 -0.63 -0.94
CA ILE A 140 -10.13 -0.86 -0.49
C ILE A 140 -11.00 -1.31 -1.66
N THR A 141 -10.93 -0.63 -2.81
CA THR A 141 -11.74 -0.99 -3.97
C THR A 141 -11.35 -2.38 -4.48
N ARG A 142 -10.07 -2.66 -4.75
CA ARG A 142 -9.64 -4.00 -5.16
C ARG A 142 -9.99 -5.06 -4.10
N GLY A 143 -9.71 -4.79 -2.82
CA GLY A 143 -9.99 -5.73 -1.75
C GLY A 143 -11.48 -6.06 -1.59
N TRP A 144 -12.33 -5.03 -1.62
CA TRP A 144 -13.78 -5.16 -1.50
C TRP A 144 -14.39 -5.81 -2.73
N PHE A 145 -14.12 -5.29 -3.94
CA PHE A 145 -14.71 -5.82 -5.16
C PHE A 145 -14.25 -7.24 -5.44
N SER A 146 -12.95 -7.54 -5.29
CA SER A 146 -12.47 -8.91 -5.47
C SER A 146 -13.00 -9.82 -4.36
N GLY A 147 -12.93 -9.38 -3.10
CA GLY A 147 -13.41 -10.19 -1.97
C GLY A 147 -14.90 -10.51 -2.07
N VAL A 148 -15.75 -9.50 -2.24
CA VAL A 148 -17.21 -9.69 -2.32
C VAL A 148 -17.59 -10.50 -3.56
N ARG A 149 -17.01 -10.23 -4.73
CA ARG A 149 -17.31 -10.98 -5.96
C ARG A 149 -16.91 -12.45 -5.85
N LEU A 150 -15.87 -12.77 -5.09
CA LEU A 150 -15.53 -14.17 -4.85
C LEU A 150 -16.57 -14.87 -3.97
N TRP A 151 -17.28 -14.17 -3.09
CA TRP A 151 -18.18 -14.75 -2.08
C TRP A 151 -19.67 -14.48 -2.32
N SER A 152 -20.05 -13.78 -3.39
CA SER A 152 -21.45 -13.43 -3.70
C SER A 152 -22.38 -14.65 -3.67
N ASP A 153 -21.99 -15.74 -4.30
CA ASP A 153 -22.82 -16.95 -4.43
C ASP A 153 -23.13 -17.61 -3.08
N LEU A 154 -22.29 -17.40 -2.08
CA LEU A 154 -22.48 -17.94 -0.73
C LEU A 154 -23.27 -16.96 0.16
N LEU A 155 -23.07 -15.66 -0.03
CA LEU A 155 -23.81 -14.63 0.70
C LEU A 155 -25.29 -14.63 0.29
N ASP A 156 -25.58 -14.84 -0.98
CA ASP A 156 -26.95 -14.91 -1.49
C ASP A 156 -27.71 -16.11 -0.90
N LYS A 157 -27.05 -17.28 -0.77
CA LYS A 157 -27.67 -18.48 -0.18
C LYS A 157 -28.02 -18.32 1.31
N VAL A 158 -27.18 -17.62 2.07
CA VAL A 158 -27.45 -17.33 3.50
C VAL A 158 -28.63 -16.38 3.69
N SER A 159 -28.92 -15.53 2.70
CA SER A 159 -30.00 -14.54 2.79
C SER A 159 -31.40 -15.09 2.48
N VAL A 160 -31.50 -16.30 1.90
CA VAL A 160 -32.74 -16.85 1.34
C VAL A 160 -33.31 -18.02 2.14
N GLU A 161 -32.70 -18.48 3.24
CA GLU A 161 -33.43 -19.37 4.17
C GLU A 161 -34.34 -18.53 5.08
N PRO A 162 -35.67 -18.44 4.81
CA PRO A 162 -36.59 -17.92 5.81
C PRO A 162 -36.48 -18.84 7.02
N VAL A 163 -36.23 -18.24 8.18
CA VAL A 163 -36.27 -18.90 9.49
C VAL A 163 -37.67 -19.49 9.68
N ALA A 164 -37.85 -20.73 9.26
CA ALA A 164 -38.96 -21.58 9.66
C ALA A 164 -38.60 -22.13 11.04
N ASP A 165 -39.35 -21.67 12.04
CA ASP A 165 -39.36 -22.06 13.46
C ASP A 165 -38.20 -21.59 14.38
N PRO A 166 -38.45 -20.59 15.26
CA PRO A 166 -37.44 -20.01 16.14
C PRO A 166 -37.22 -20.76 17.47
N GLU A 167 -37.70 -22.00 17.65
CA GLU A 167 -37.73 -22.64 18.98
C GLU A 167 -36.66 -23.71 19.28
N ARG A 168 -35.66 -23.96 18.43
CA ARG A 168 -34.62 -24.95 18.76
C ARG A 168 -33.18 -24.47 18.54
N ASN A 169 -32.51 -24.30 19.68
CA ASN A 169 -31.06 -24.42 19.89
C ASN A 169 -30.22 -23.17 19.62
N MET A 170 -30.17 -22.31 20.65
CA MET A 170 -29.13 -21.31 20.83
C MET A 170 -27.85 -21.96 21.40
N SER A 171 -26.94 -22.37 20.52
CA SER A 171 -25.52 -22.48 20.85
C SER A 171 -24.65 -22.49 19.58
N THR A 172 -24.15 -21.30 19.23
CA THR A 172 -22.77 -21.05 18.78
C THR A 172 -22.19 -21.99 17.70
N SER A 173 -22.47 -21.76 16.42
CA SER A 173 -21.73 -22.46 15.35
C SER A 173 -21.77 -21.82 13.95
N THR A 174 -21.69 -20.50 13.84
CA THR A 174 -21.68 -19.85 12.50
C THR A 174 -20.46 -20.23 11.65
N ALA A 175 -19.37 -20.75 12.23
CA ALA A 175 -18.17 -21.15 11.48
C ALA A 175 -18.20 -22.59 10.93
N GLN A 176 -19.01 -23.49 11.51
CA GLN A 176 -19.05 -24.90 11.12
C GLN A 176 -20.02 -25.15 9.95
N ASP A 177 -21.02 -24.28 9.80
CA ASP A 177 -22.01 -24.37 8.72
C ASP A 177 -21.40 -24.02 7.35
N TYR A 178 -20.44 -23.09 7.28
CA TYR A 178 -19.73 -22.74 6.04
C TYR A 178 -18.81 -23.85 5.51
N ALA A 179 -18.17 -24.62 6.40
CA ALA A 179 -17.34 -25.77 6.01
C ALA A 179 -18.20 -26.91 5.43
N THR A 180 -19.40 -27.13 6.00
CA THR A 180 -20.33 -28.18 5.57
C THR A 180 -20.97 -27.85 4.22
N ALA A 181 -21.32 -26.59 3.96
CA ALA A 181 -21.84 -26.13 2.67
C ALA A 181 -20.82 -26.29 1.52
N THR A 182 -19.52 -26.13 1.80
CA THR A 182 -18.46 -26.31 0.80
C THR A 182 -18.25 -27.80 0.44
N SER A 183 -18.42 -28.71 1.41
CA SER A 183 -18.34 -30.15 1.16
C SER A 183 -19.56 -30.72 0.45
N GLN A 184 -20.78 -30.23 0.72
CA GLN A 184 -21.99 -30.70 0.04
C GLN A 184 -22.07 -30.30 -1.44
N GLN A 185 -21.41 -29.21 -1.83
CA GLN A 185 -21.30 -28.81 -3.24
C GLN A 185 -20.39 -29.75 -4.06
N MET A 186 -19.57 -30.59 -3.42
CA MET A 186 -18.75 -31.62 -4.09
C MET A 186 -19.48 -32.95 -4.30
N GLU A 187 -20.63 -33.18 -3.65
CA GLU A 187 -21.27 -34.51 -3.61
C GLU A 187 -22.65 -34.55 -4.30
N SER A 188 -23.26 -33.40 -4.61
CA SER A 188 -24.66 -33.35 -5.10
C SER A 188 -24.87 -33.18 -6.61
N GLU A 189 -23.83 -33.19 -7.44
CA GLU A 189 -23.97 -32.99 -8.91
C GLU A 189 -23.39 -34.15 -9.72
N VAL A 190 -23.82 -35.37 -9.37
CA VAL A 190 -23.69 -36.58 -10.21
C VAL A 190 -25.05 -37.27 -10.23
N VAL A 191 -26.04 -36.63 -10.87
CA VAL A 191 -27.29 -37.31 -11.24
C VAL A 191 -27.29 -37.44 -12.76
N VAL A 192 -27.18 -38.70 -13.18
CA VAL A 192 -27.22 -39.18 -14.56
C VAL A 192 -28.60 -38.91 -15.14
N ALA A 193 -28.66 -38.17 -16.26
CA ALA A 193 -29.84 -38.09 -17.11
C ALA A 193 -29.47 -38.51 -18.53
N ASP A 194 -30.17 -39.54 -18.99
CA ASP A 194 -30.00 -40.24 -20.25
C ASP A 194 -30.99 -39.70 -21.30
N ASP A 195 -30.45 -39.47 -22.50
CA ASP A 195 -31.00 -39.52 -23.85
C ASP A 195 -31.94 -38.44 -24.46
N GLN A 196 -31.51 -37.98 -25.66
CA GLN A 196 -32.21 -37.37 -26.82
C GLN A 196 -32.49 -35.85 -26.93
N SER A 197 -31.43 -35.05 -27.23
CA SER A 197 -31.49 -33.94 -28.22
C SER A 197 -30.09 -33.58 -28.77
N SER A 198 -29.69 -34.17 -29.89
CA SER A 198 -28.28 -34.26 -30.33
C SER A 198 -27.72 -33.06 -31.12
N VAL A 199 -28.28 -31.85 -31.00
CA VAL A 199 -27.68 -30.63 -31.59
C VAL A 199 -27.78 -29.41 -30.66
N SER A 200 -28.77 -29.34 -29.76
CA SER A 200 -28.77 -28.35 -28.66
C SER A 200 -27.80 -28.72 -27.52
N SER A 201 -27.45 -30.00 -27.41
CA SER A 201 -26.64 -30.55 -26.32
C SER A 201 -25.19 -30.07 -26.29
N LEU A 202 -24.61 -29.66 -27.41
CA LEU A 202 -23.20 -29.23 -27.44
C LEU A 202 -23.01 -27.80 -26.93
N GLU A 203 -23.94 -26.89 -27.26
CA GLU A 203 -23.92 -25.52 -26.73
C GLU A 203 -24.23 -25.52 -25.23
N ASP A 204 -25.22 -26.32 -24.81
CA ASP A 204 -25.55 -26.51 -23.39
C ASP A 204 -24.38 -27.16 -22.60
N GLU A 205 -23.61 -28.06 -23.23
CA GLU A 205 -22.41 -28.67 -22.63
C GLU A 205 -21.25 -27.68 -22.53
N GLU A 206 -20.99 -26.86 -23.57
CA GLU A 206 -19.97 -25.82 -23.54
C GLU A 206 -20.27 -24.77 -22.46
N ASP A 207 -21.51 -24.30 -22.37
CA ASP A 207 -21.95 -23.35 -21.35
C ASP A 207 -21.82 -23.94 -19.92
N ASN A 208 -22.15 -25.22 -19.73
CA ASN A 208 -21.95 -25.92 -18.47
C ASN A 208 -20.45 -26.04 -18.12
N LEU A 209 -19.60 -26.38 -19.09
CA LEU A 209 -18.14 -26.44 -18.89
C LEU A 209 -17.55 -25.07 -18.54
N LEU A 210 -17.99 -24.00 -19.21
CA LEU A 210 -17.57 -22.63 -18.90
C LEU A 210 -18.00 -22.23 -17.49
N ALA A 211 -19.25 -22.53 -17.09
CA ALA A 211 -19.75 -22.29 -15.74
C ALA A 211 -18.94 -23.08 -14.69
N LYS A 212 -18.58 -24.34 -14.98
CA LYS A 212 -17.75 -25.18 -14.11
C LYS A 212 -16.32 -24.66 -13.99
N ILE A 213 -15.72 -24.20 -15.09
CA ILE A 213 -14.40 -23.57 -15.09
C ILE A 213 -14.44 -22.29 -14.23
N GLU A 214 -15.47 -21.46 -14.40
CA GLU A 214 -15.63 -20.24 -13.62
C GLU A 214 -15.81 -20.55 -12.12
N ALA A 215 -16.63 -21.56 -11.79
CA ALA A 215 -16.81 -22.03 -10.41
C ALA A 215 -15.48 -22.53 -9.81
N LEU A 216 -14.70 -23.32 -10.55
CA LEU A 216 -13.38 -23.79 -10.12
C LEU A 216 -12.38 -22.63 -9.96
N GLN A 217 -12.43 -21.61 -10.82
CA GLN A 217 -11.61 -20.40 -10.69
C GLN A 217 -11.99 -19.62 -9.43
N ARG A 218 -13.29 -19.47 -9.13
CA ARG A 218 -13.75 -18.84 -7.88
C ARG A 218 -13.29 -19.63 -6.66
N LEU A 219 -13.44 -20.95 -6.65
CA LEU A 219 -12.99 -21.83 -5.56
C LEU A 219 -11.49 -21.74 -5.33
N ARG A 220 -10.70 -21.79 -6.41
CA ARG A 220 -9.26 -21.59 -6.34
C ARG A 220 -8.91 -20.21 -5.79
N GLY A 221 -9.57 -19.16 -6.27
CA GLY A 221 -9.35 -17.81 -5.78
C GLY A 221 -9.67 -17.65 -4.29
N ARG A 222 -10.73 -18.31 -3.78
CA ARG A 222 -11.08 -18.31 -2.35
C ARG A 222 -9.98 -18.99 -1.54
N LYS A 223 -9.53 -20.16 -1.99
CA LYS A 223 -8.47 -20.93 -1.34
C LYS A 223 -7.14 -20.18 -1.33
N ASP A 224 -6.73 -19.59 -2.46
CA ASP A 224 -5.49 -18.82 -2.56
C ASP A 224 -5.51 -17.61 -1.62
N LEU A 225 -6.68 -16.97 -1.46
CA LEU A 225 -6.86 -15.83 -0.56
C LEU A 225 -6.91 -16.25 0.91
N GLU A 226 -7.53 -17.38 1.24
CA GLU A 226 -7.51 -17.97 2.57
C GLU A 226 -6.10 -18.43 2.97
N ASP A 227 -5.37 -19.08 2.07
CA ASP A 227 -3.98 -19.50 2.27
C ASP A 227 -3.03 -18.30 2.45
N ALA A 228 -3.38 -17.16 1.84
CA ALA A 228 -2.64 -15.91 2.00
C ALA A 228 -2.94 -15.20 3.33
N LEU A 229 -4.21 -15.17 3.77
CA LEU A 229 -4.66 -14.43 4.96
C LEU A 229 -4.69 -15.28 6.24
N GLY A 230 -4.63 -16.61 6.10
CA GLY A 230 -4.76 -17.61 7.16
C GLY A 230 -6.20 -17.83 7.66
N LYS A 231 -7.19 -17.16 7.06
CA LYS A 231 -8.62 -17.27 7.40
C LYS A 231 -9.50 -16.83 6.22
N PRO A 232 -10.75 -17.32 6.13
CA PRO A 232 -11.67 -16.91 5.08
C PRO A 232 -12.01 -15.42 5.18
N PHE A 233 -12.13 -14.77 4.02
CA PHE A 233 -12.32 -13.33 3.89
C PHE A 233 -13.51 -12.76 4.67
N PRO A 234 -14.71 -13.38 4.67
CA PRO A 234 -15.87 -12.85 5.39
C PRO A 234 -15.65 -12.76 6.92
N ASN A 235 -14.75 -13.59 7.47
CA ASN A 235 -14.45 -13.63 8.90
C ASN A 235 -13.42 -12.59 9.34
N ILE A 236 -12.94 -11.75 8.43
CA ILE A 236 -11.98 -10.70 8.75
C ILE A 236 -12.74 -9.44 9.15
N ALA A 237 -12.64 -9.07 10.43
CA ALA A 237 -13.26 -7.85 10.94
C ALA A 237 -12.91 -6.62 10.08
N VAL A 238 -13.92 -5.83 9.73
CA VAL A 238 -13.79 -4.59 8.94
C VAL A 238 -12.75 -3.63 9.56
N ALA A 239 -12.68 -3.60 10.89
CA ALA A 239 -11.68 -2.81 11.62
C ALA A 239 -10.23 -3.15 11.21
N VAL A 240 -9.91 -4.43 10.98
CA VAL A 240 -8.57 -4.86 10.56
C VAL A 240 -8.25 -4.36 9.15
N HIS A 241 -9.25 -4.36 8.25
CA HIS A 241 -9.09 -3.80 6.91
C HIS A 241 -8.83 -2.30 6.95
N ILE A 242 -9.59 -1.54 7.75
CA ILE A 242 -9.38 -0.09 7.90
C ILE A 242 -7.99 0.18 8.50
N LEU A 243 -7.59 -0.60 9.51
CA LEU A 243 -6.29 -0.44 10.16
C LEU A 243 -5.13 -0.68 9.19
N TRP A 244 -5.23 -1.74 8.38
CA TRP A 244 -4.24 -2.04 7.34
C TRP A 244 -4.14 -0.91 6.29
N ARG A 245 -5.24 -0.22 5.99
CA ARG A 245 -5.24 0.91 5.04
C ARG A 245 -4.69 2.19 5.67
N LEU A 246 -4.97 2.43 6.94
CA LEU A 246 -4.41 3.54 7.70
C LEU A 246 -2.88 3.41 7.81
N ASP A 247 -2.39 2.18 8.01
CA ASP A 247 -0.97 1.85 8.01
C ASP A 247 -0.27 2.29 6.72
N THR A 248 -0.83 1.95 5.55
CA THR A 248 -0.31 2.40 4.24
C THR A 248 -0.29 3.93 4.11
N ILE A 249 -1.30 4.64 4.62
CA ILE A 249 -1.35 6.10 4.59
C ILE A 249 -0.23 6.68 5.47
N LEU A 250 -0.09 6.19 6.70
CA LEU A 250 0.93 6.66 7.65
C LEU A 250 2.35 6.39 7.15
N LEU A 251 2.60 5.20 6.59
CA LEU A 251 3.92 4.83 6.09
C LEU A 251 4.34 5.72 4.92
N ASN A 252 3.46 5.88 3.92
CA ASN A 252 3.73 6.74 2.77
C ASN A 252 3.92 8.20 3.19
N LEU A 253 3.11 8.68 4.13
CA LEU A 253 3.25 10.03 4.65
C LEU A 253 4.58 10.21 5.40
N GLY A 254 4.93 9.29 6.29
CA GLY A 254 6.18 9.31 7.04
C GLY A 254 7.41 9.29 6.15
N PHE A 255 7.47 8.36 5.19
CA PHE A 255 8.58 8.28 4.24
C PHE A 255 8.67 9.51 3.34
N THR A 256 7.53 10.03 2.86
CA THR A 256 7.53 11.28 2.09
C THR A 256 8.05 12.45 2.91
N LEU A 257 7.67 12.56 4.18
CA LEU A 257 8.17 13.60 5.08
C LEU A 257 9.67 13.46 5.35
N ILE A 258 10.18 12.24 5.58
CA ILE A 258 11.61 12.00 5.78
C ILE A 258 12.38 12.40 4.51
N VAL A 259 12.04 11.83 3.35
CA VAL A 259 12.77 12.09 2.09
C VAL A 259 12.73 13.57 1.72
N SER A 260 11.57 14.22 1.87
CA SER A 260 11.41 15.64 1.56
C SER A 260 12.20 16.57 2.48
N ALA A 261 12.36 16.26 3.77
CA ALA A 261 13.18 17.07 4.68
C ALA A 261 14.63 17.17 4.20
N PHE A 262 15.21 16.04 3.77
CA PHE A 262 16.57 16.00 3.23
C PHE A 262 16.67 16.55 1.81
N TYR A 263 15.60 16.43 1.01
CA TYR A 263 15.52 17.01 -0.32
C TYR A 263 15.56 18.55 -0.27
N TYR A 264 14.73 19.15 0.57
CA TYR A 264 14.66 20.59 0.74
C TYR A 264 15.75 21.16 1.66
N ASN A 265 16.62 20.29 2.20
CA ASN A 265 17.69 20.64 3.12
C ASN A 265 17.21 21.54 4.26
N THR A 266 16.09 21.15 4.87
CA THR A 266 15.62 21.83 6.06
C THR A 266 16.56 21.46 7.20
N GLU A 267 17.53 22.34 7.49
CA GLU A 267 18.22 22.26 8.78
C GLU A 267 17.17 22.06 9.87
N PRO A 268 17.32 21.05 10.76
CA PRO A 268 16.33 20.79 11.79
C PRO A 268 16.06 22.09 12.53
N ILE A 269 14.79 22.47 12.66
CA ILE A 269 14.36 23.78 13.21
C ILE A 269 15.08 24.09 14.54
N TYR A 270 15.44 23.06 15.31
CA TYR A 270 16.10 23.15 16.60
C TYR A 270 17.60 23.48 16.57
N HIS A 271 18.35 23.10 15.53
CA HIS A 271 19.79 23.38 15.47
C HIS A 271 20.11 24.86 15.20
N ARG A 272 19.14 25.64 14.68
CA ARG A 272 19.26 27.10 14.51
C ARG A 272 19.36 27.88 15.82
N LEU A 273 19.04 27.26 16.95
CA LEU A 273 19.17 27.91 18.27
C LEU A 273 20.62 27.90 18.78
N SER A 274 21.47 26.97 18.32
CA SER A 274 22.87 26.85 18.76
C SER A 274 23.89 27.41 17.76
N ALA A 275 23.59 27.40 16.45
CA ALA A 275 24.47 27.95 15.43
C ALA A 275 24.21 29.46 15.19
N ARG A 276 24.57 30.29 16.18
CA ARG A 276 24.52 31.77 16.09
C ARG A 276 25.72 32.37 15.34
N SER A 277 26.54 31.57 14.67
CA SER A 277 27.78 32.04 14.06
C SER A 277 27.85 31.73 12.57
N SER A 278 27.78 32.83 11.80
CA SER A 278 28.57 33.09 10.58
C SER A 278 28.21 32.39 9.27
N LEU A 279 26.93 32.42 8.84
CA LEU A 279 26.61 32.54 7.41
C LEU A 279 25.36 33.41 7.20
N PRO A 280 25.32 34.25 6.14
CA PRO A 280 24.18 35.11 5.85
C PRO A 280 23.05 34.31 5.19
N SER A 281 22.57 33.24 5.83
CA SER A 281 21.30 32.64 5.46
C SER A 281 20.19 33.65 5.80
N GLY A 282 19.37 34.02 4.81
CA GLY A 282 18.48 35.18 4.80
C GLY A 282 17.83 35.52 6.14
N LYS A 283 17.89 36.80 6.52
CA LYS A 283 17.49 37.42 7.81
C LYS A 283 16.12 37.02 8.40
N TYR A 284 15.29 36.24 7.70
CA TYR A 284 13.91 35.95 8.09
C TYR A 284 13.46 34.50 7.87
N GLY A 285 14.37 33.54 7.63
CA GLY A 285 13.97 32.14 7.35
C GLY A 285 13.32 31.95 5.98
N LEU A 286 13.56 32.90 5.07
CA LEU A 286 13.29 32.77 3.64
C LEU A 286 14.52 32.16 2.99
N THR A 287 14.34 31.04 2.29
CA THR A 287 15.41 30.44 1.49
C THR A 287 15.17 30.82 0.03
N PRO A 288 16.15 31.45 -0.66
CA PRO A 288 16.09 31.62 -2.11
C PRO A 288 15.97 30.25 -2.77
N LEU A 289 15.13 30.13 -3.80
CA LEU A 289 14.94 28.85 -4.50
C LEU A 289 16.26 28.32 -5.09
N ASP A 290 17.14 29.21 -5.55
CA ASP A 290 18.44 28.87 -6.15
C ASP A 290 19.44 28.26 -5.13
N GLU A 291 19.16 28.38 -3.83
CA GLU A 291 19.98 27.82 -2.76
C GLU A 291 19.42 26.50 -2.21
N LEU A 292 18.27 26.01 -2.69
CA LEU A 292 17.73 24.69 -2.34
C LEU A 292 18.55 23.59 -3.03
N LYS A 293 19.71 23.28 -2.45
CA LYS A 293 20.48 22.10 -2.81
C LYS A 293 20.15 20.95 -1.85
N PRO A 294 19.84 19.74 -2.36
CA PRO A 294 19.63 18.57 -1.51
C PRO A 294 20.80 18.36 -0.55
N HIS A 295 20.49 17.93 0.67
CA HIS A 295 21.52 17.65 1.67
C HIS A 295 22.47 16.55 1.16
N ARG A 296 23.75 16.58 1.55
CA ARG A 296 24.75 15.57 1.11
C ARG A 296 24.35 14.13 1.45
N LEU A 297 23.55 13.95 2.49
CA LEU A 297 23.03 12.65 2.92
C LEU A 297 21.73 12.23 2.20
N PHE A 298 21.17 13.06 1.33
CA PHE A 298 19.94 12.75 0.59
C PHE A 298 19.94 11.37 -0.08
N PRO A 299 20.95 10.97 -0.88
CA PRO A 299 20.94 9.65 -1.52
C PRO A 299 21.01 8.51 -0.49
N LEU A 300 21.71 8.71 0.63
CA LEU A 300 21.78 7.74 1.72
C LEU A 300 20.41 7.57 2.39
N VAL A 301 19.68 8.66 2.61
CA VAL A 301 18.34 8.64 3.19
C VAL A 301 17.35 7.96 2.24
N VAL A 302 17.37 8.28 0.94
CA VAL A 302 16.53 7.60 -0.06
C VAL A 302 16.80 6.10 -0.08
N ALA A 303 18.08 5.69 -0.09
CA ALA A 303 18.45 4.28 -0.04
C ALA A 303 18.01 3.62 1.28
N GLY A 304 18.14 4.31 2.42
CA GLY A 304 17.70 3.82 3.72
C GLY A 304 16.19 3.65 3.81
N VAL A 305 15.42 4.60 3.27
CA VAL A 305 13.95 4.52 3.19
C VAL A 305 13.53 3.39 2.25
N ALA A 306 14.16 3.25 1.09
CA ALA A 306 13.91 2.14 0.18
C ALA A 306 14.17 0.77 0.83
N LEU A 307 15.27 0.65 1.57
CA LEU A 307 15.60 -0.56 2.32
C LEU A 307 14.58 -0.84 3.42
N ALA A 308 14.20 0.18 4.20
CA ALA A 308 13.19 0.04 5.24
C ALA A 308 11.84 -0.40 4.66
N HIS A 309 11.41 0.22 3.56
CA HIS A 309 10.19 -0.14 2.85
C HIS A 309 10.24 -1.59 2.36
N PHE A 310 11.33 -2.00 1.71
CA PHE A 310 11.56 -3.38 1.29
C PHE A 310 11.46 -4.37 2.46
N VAL A 311 12.14 -4.09 3.57
CA VAL A 311 12.13 -4.97 4.75
C VAL A 311 10.72 -5.09 5.33
N ILE A 312 9.99 -3.98 5.46
CA ILE A 312 8.60 -3.98 5.96
C ILE A 312 7.69 -4.79 5.03
N SER A 313 7.76 -4.55 3.71
CA SER A 313 6.96 -5.30 2.73
C SER A 313 7.30 -6.78 2.70
N TRP A 314 8.58 -7.13 2.85
CA TRP A 314 9.05 -8.52 2.94
C TRP A 314 8.55 -9.22 4.20
N VAL A 315 8.70 -8.56 5.36
CA VAL A 315 8.20 -9.05 6.65
C VAL A 315 6.69 -9.22 6.61
N TRP A 316 5.96 -8.31 5.96
CA TRP A 316 4.53 -8.45 5.77
C TRP A 316 4.20 -9.69 4.92
N ALA A 317 4.84 -9.84 3.75
CA ALA A 317 4.60 -10.96 2.83
C ALA A 317 4.87 -12.34 3.48
N VAL A 318 5.91 -12.45 4.29
CA VAL A 318 6.25 -13.70 4.99
C VAL A 318 5.47 -13.86 6.30
N GLY A 319 5.24 -12.76 7.00
CA GLY A 319 4.67 -12.73 8.35
C GLY A 319 3.20 -13.05 8.39
N VAL A 320 2.41 -12.58 7.40
CA VAL A 320 0.95 -12.82 7.39
C VAL A 320 0.64 -14.32 7.41
N ARG A 321 1.42 -15.12 6.68
CA ARG A 321 1.23 -16.57 6.61
C ARG A 321 1.62 -17.32 7.89
N ARG A 322 2.48 -16.72 8.74
CA ARG A 322 3.03 -17.39 9.93
C ARG A 322 2.35 -16.96 11.23
N VAL A 323 2.13 -15.66 11.39
CA VAL A 323 1.66 -15.06 12.64
C VAL A 323 0.18 -14.65 12.54
N GLY A 324 -0.37 -14.64 11.32
CA GLY A 324 -1.72 -14.19 11.03
C GLY A 324 -1.80 -12.69 10.76
N LEU A 325 -2.85 -12.30 10.02
CA LEU A 325 -3.04 -10.93 9.54
C LEU A 325 -3.05 -9.90 10.67
N SER A 326 -3.79 -10.16 11.75
CA SER A 326 -4.01 -9.18 12.83
C SER A 326 -2.70 -8.77 13.52
N ALA A 327 -1.85 -9.73 13.89
CA ALA A 327 -0.57 -9.44 14.54
C ALA A 327 0.35 -8.62 13.65
N VAL A 328 0.42 -8.97 12.36
CA VAL A 328 1.24 -8.24 11.38
C VAL A 328 0.70 -6.82 11.18
N THR A 329 -0.62 -6.62 11.07
CA THR A 329 -1.21 -5.29 10.90
C THR A 329 -0.98 -4.37 12.10
N TRP A 330 -0.99 -4.91 13.33
CA TRP A 330 -0.66 -4.12 14.52
C TRP A 330 0.83 -3.77 14.57
N GLY A 331 1.70 -4.73 14.24
CA GLY A 331 3.14 -4.48 14.16
C GLY A 331 3.50 -3.45 13.11
N SER A 332 2.90 -3.53 11.92
CA SER A 332 3.14 -2.57 10.84
C SER A 332 2.63 -1.18 11.20
N LEU A 333 1.46 -1.07 11.85
CA LEU A 333 0.94 0.20 12.36
C LEU A 333 1.93 0.90 13.30
N VAL A 334 2.55 0.17 14.22
CA VAL A 334 3.56 0.74 15.15
C VAL A 334 4.76 1.28 14.36
N VAL A 335 5.24 0.53 13.38
CA VAL A 335 6.36 0.94 12.52
C VAL A 335 6.00 2.17 11.69
N SER A 336 4.81 2.22 11.11
CA SER A 336 4.35 3.34 10.30
C SER A 336 4.09 4.59 11.13
N LEU A 337 3.61 4.44 12.36
CA LEU A 337 3.49 5.54 13.31
C LEU A 337 4.88 6.08 13.71
N ALA A 338 5.85 5.19 13.96
CA ALA A 338 7.23 5.59 14.20
C ALA A 338 7.85 6.32 13.00
N ALA A 339 7.61 5.85 11.77
CA ALA A 339 8.05 6.51 10.54
C ALA A 339 7.37 7.88 10.36
N PHE A 340 6.08 7.98 10.67
CA PHE A 340 5.34 9.25 10.63
C PHE A 340 5.90 10.27 11.62
N PHE A 341 6.14 9.87 12.88
CA PHE A 341 6.74 10.75 13.87
C PHE A 341 8.21 11.08 13.57
N ALA A 342 8.99 10.14 13.04
CA ALA A 342 10.35 10.41 12.55
C ALA A 342 10.35 11.44 11.41
N GLY A 343 9.36 11.35 10.50
CA GLY A 343 9.10 12.35 9.48
C GLY A 343 8.78 13.72 10.10
N LEU A 344 7.80 13.79 11.01
CA LEU A 344 7.48 15.05 11.72
C LEU A 344 8.68 15.63 12.48
N GLY A 345 9.47 14.78 13.15
CA GLY A 345 10.69 15.16 13.86
C GLY A 345 11.76 15.71 12.92
N SER A 346 11.89 15.14 11.72
CA SER A 346 12.80 15.63 10.66
C SER A 346 12.45 17.06 10.21
N TRP A 347 11.17 17.43 10.31
CA TRP A 347 10.66 18.78 10.03
C TRP A 347 10.61 19.69 11.26
N GLY A 348 11.02 19.22 12.44
CA GLY A 348 10.97 20.00 13.68
C GLY A 348 9.58 20.12 14.29
N GLY A 349 8.76 19.06 14.20
CA GLY A 349 7.40 19.02 14.73
C GLY A 349 7.24 18.36 16.10
N LEU A 350 8.24 17.59 16.56
CA LEU A 350 8.26 17.01 17.92
C LEU A 350 9.18 17.85 18.81
N VAL A 351 8.57 18.67 19.67
CA VAL A 351 9.24 19.40 20.76
C VAL A 351 9.06 18.67 22.07
#